data_AF-A0A7W1G4K6-F1
#
_entry.id   AF-A0A7W1G4K6-F1
#
_cell.length_a   1.000
_cell.length_b   1.000
_cell.length_c   1.000
_cell.angle_alpha   90.00
_cell.angle_beta   90.00
_cell.angle_gamma   90.00
#
_symmetry.space_group_name_H-M   'P 1'
#
loop_
_entity.id
_entity.type
_entity.pdbx_description
1 polymer ?
#
loop_
_entity_poly.entity_id
_entity_poly.type
_entity_poly.pdbx_seq_one_letter_code
_entity_poly.pdbx_strand_id
1 'polypeptide(L)'
;RFVDGSHLQGPVDHARFASSSFSIGLEGDLDAFPATMIEMAPGDAIFFGPLVIHGSGPNGSSRDRRANTFAYDKPRNQKQGELPEAMHRCGAKGAH
;
A
#
# COMPACT_ATOMS: atom_id res chain seq x y z
N ARG A 1 -1.79 -9.75 1.01
CA ARG A 1 -0.84 -10.62 1.72
C ARG A 1 -0.12 -9.77 2.74
N PHE A 2 0.11 -10.32 3.94
CA PHE A 2 0.67 -9.63 5.10
C PHE A 2 1.76 -10.49 5.73
N VAL A 3 2.87 -9.90 6.16
CA VAL A 3 3.92 -10.62 6.89
C VAL A 3 3.69 -10.43 8.38
N ASP A 4 3.35 -11.52 9.06
CA ASP A 4 2.99 -11.48 10.48
C ASP A 4 4.16 -10.98 11.32
N GLY A 5 3.89 -10.04 12.23
CA GLY A 5 4.88 -9.47 13.13
C GLY A 5 5.94 -8.56 12.48
N SER A 6 5.90 -8.30 11.18
CA SER A 6 6.96 -7.52 10.50
C SER A 6 7.12 -6.09 11.04
N HIS A 7 6.04 -5.52 11.59
CA HIS A 7 6.06 -4.19 12.20
C HIS A 7 6.99 -4.06 13.42
N LEU A 8 7.40 -5.18 14.02
CA LEU A 8 8.35 -5.21 15.14
C LEU A 8 9.82 -5.12 14.68
N GLN A 9 10.08 -5.31 13.39
CA GLN A 9 11.45 -5.35 12.83
C GLN A 9 11.98 -3.95 12.50
N GLY A 10 11.11 -2.94 12.52
CA GLY A 10 11.45 -1.59 12.06
C GLY A 10 11.36 -1.44 10.53
N PRO A 11 11.82 -0.30 9.98
CA PRO A 11 11.88 -0.08 8.54
C PRO A 11 12.86 -1.05 7.88
N VAL A 12 12.44 -1.61 6.73
CA VAL A 12 13.28 -2.43 5.86
C VAL A 12 13.75 -1.62 4.65
N ASP A 13 14.91 -1.97 4.10
CA ASP A 13 15.44 -1.29 2.93
C ASP A 13 14.58 -1.57 1.70
N HIS A 14 14.29 -0.50 0.95
CA HIS A 14 13.52 -0.57 -0.28
C HIS A 14 14.44 -0.43 -1.48
N ALA A 15 14.21 -1.24 -2.50
CA ALA A 15 14.84 -1.12 -3.79
C ALA A 15 14.01 -0.21 -4.71
N ARG A 16 14.69 0.38 -5.71
CA ARG A 16 14.03 1.09 -6.81
C ARG A 16 13.89 0.17 -8.02
N PHE A 17 12.72 0.19 -8.62
CA PHE A 17 12.38 -0.63 -9.79
C PHE A 17 11.98 0.25 -10.97
N ALA A 18 12.31 -0.21 -12.17
CA ALA A 18 11.77 0.37 -13.39
C ALA A 18 10.27 -0.04 -13.51
N SER A 19 9.37 0.90 -13.24
CA SER A 19 7.92 0.68 -13.22
C SER A 19 7.18 1.94 -13.66
N SER A 20 6.03 1.75 -14.32
CA SER A 20 5.16 2.84 -14.79
C SER A 20 4.20 3.37 -13.72
N SER A 21 4.11 2.71 -12.55
CA SER A 21 3.22 3.10 -11.45
C SER A 21 3.98 3.35 -10.15
N PHE A 22 4.44 2.29 -9.49
CA PHE A 22 5.21 2.33 -8.25
C PHE A 22 6.64 1.85 -8.51
N SER A 23 7.62 2.73 -8.28
CA SER A 23 9.04 2.48 -8.56
C SER A 23 9.88 2.23 -7.30
N ILE A 24 9.24 2.03 -6.14
CA ILE A 24 9.88 1.71 -4.86
C ILE A 24 9.16 0.51 -4.26
N GLY A 25 9.89 -0.49 -3.77
CA GLY A 25 9.32 -1.69 -3.15
C GLY A 25 10.39 -2.58 -2.51
N LEU A 26 10.05 -3.83 -2.21
CA LEU A 26 10.96 -4.80 -1.59
C LEU A 26 11.56 -5.74 -2.64
N GLU A 27 12.84 -6.09 -2.48
CA GLU A 27 13.50 -7.07 -3.34
C GLU A 27 12.84 -8.45 -3.18
N GLY A 28 12.58 -9.13 -4.31
CA GLY A 28 11.87 -10.40 -4.33
C GLY A 28 10.35 -10.32 -4.08
N ASP A 29 9.79 -9.11 -4.00
CA ASP A 29 8.36 -8.86 -3.71
C ASP A 29 7.91 -9.60 -2.42
N LEU A 30 6.62 -9.82 -2.23
CA LEU A 30 6.07 -10.55 -1.09
C LEU A 30 6.47 -12.03 -1.05
N ASP A 31 6.98 -12.59 -2.15
CA ASP A 31 7.39 -13.99 -2.21
C ASP A 31 8.72 -14.23 -1.46
N ALA A 32 9.49 -13.16 -1.21
CA ALA A 32 10.68 -13.20 -0.35
C ALA A 32 10.36 -13.31 1.15
N PHE A 33 9.08 -13.22 1.53
CA PHE A 33 8.65 -13.21 2.92
C PHE A 33 7.62 -14.32 3.18
N PRO A 34 7.54 -14.85 4.41
CA PRO A 34 6.48 -15.77 4.81
C PRO A 34 5.16 -15.00 5.00
N ALA A 35 4.54 -14.61 3.88
CA ALA A 35 3.35 -13.77 3.87
C ALA A 35 2.05 -14.58 3.89
N THR A 36 1.12 -14.19 4.75
CA THR A 36 -0.22 -14.77 4.91
C THR A 36 -1.19 -14.09 3.95
N MET A 37 -2.01 -14.87 3.23
CA MET A 37 -3.12 -14.33 2.43
C MET A 37 -4.28 -13.94 3.35
N ILE A 38 -4.83 -12.75 3.15
CA ILE A 38 -6.03 -12.29 3.85
C ILE A 38 -7.15 -12.17 2.83
N GLU A 39 -8.13 -13.05 2.95
CA GLU A 39 -9.35 -13.00 2.14
C GLU A 39 -10.31 -11.98 2.73
N MET A 40 -10.98 -11.22 1.85
CA MET A 40 -11.88 -10.15 2.23
C MET A 40 -13.14 -10.18 1.36
N ALA A 41 -14.30 -10.01 1.99
CA ALA A 41 -15.57 -9.81 1.33
C ALA A 41 -15.83 -8.31 1.06
N PRO A 42 -16.75 -7.95 0.15
CA PRO A 42 -17.17 -6.57 -0.04
C PRO A 42 -17.68 -5.96 1.27
N GLY A 43 -17.08 -4.85 1.69
CA GLY A 43 -17.42 -4.16 2.94
C GLY A 43 -16.48 -4.47 4.11
N ASP A 44 -15.65 -5.51 4.01
CA ASP A 44 -14.62 -5.77 5.00
C ASP A 44 -13.58 -4.64 5.00
N ALA A 45 -13.04 -4.36 6.19
CA ALA A 45 -11.95 -3.43 6.38
C ALA A 45 -10.79 -4.13 7.09
N ILE A 46 -9.58 -3.74 6.72
CA ILE A 46 -8.35 -4.19 7.37
C ILE A 46 -7.56 -2.99 7.88
N PHE A 47 -7.08 -3.10 9.11
CA PHE A 47 -6.22 -2.10 9.75
C PHE A 47 -4.82 -2.69 9.88
N PHE A 48 -3.80 -1.91 9.50
CA PHE A 48 -2.41 -2.31 9.65
C PHE A 48 -1.52 -1.08 9.90
N GLY A 49 -0.43 -1.29 10.63
CA GLY A 49 0.55 -0.24 10.91
C GLY A 49 1.47 0.04 9.71
N PRO A 50 2.17 1.19 9.69
CA PRO A 50 2.97 1.62 8.54
C PRO A 50 4.20 0.74 8.27
N LEU A 51 4.62 -0.07 9.23
CA LEU A 51 5.77 -0.98 9.13
C LEU A 51 5.36 -2.44 8.83
N VAL A 52 4.07 -2.68 8.60
CA VAL A 52 3.60 -4.00 8.18
C VAL A 52 3.95 -4.18 6.70
N ILE A 53 4.75 -5.20 6.39
CA ILE A 53 5.06 -5.60 5.02
C ILE A 53 3.78 -6.21 4.45
N HIS A 54 3.25 -5.59 3.40
CA HIS A 54 2.00 -5.99 2.80
C HIS A 54 2.01 -5.65 1.30
N GLY A 55 1.09 -6.28 0.59
CA GLY A 55 0.89 -6.03 -0.82
C GLY A 55 -0.11 -7.01 -1.43
N SER A 56 -0.36 -6.81 -2.72
CA SER A 56 -1.30 -7.63 -3.49
C SER A 56 -0.65 -8.12 -4.77
N GLY A 57 -0.86 -9.39 -5.09
CA GLY A 57 -0.50 -9.91 -6.41
C GLY A 57 -1.40 -9.32 -7.52
N PRO A 58 -1.05 -9.59 -8.79
CA PRO A 58 -1.82 -9.16 -9.95
C PRO A 58 -3.27 -9.66 -9.88
N ASN A 59 -4.20 -8.87 -10.42
CA ASN A 59 -5.59 -9.31 -10.56
C ASN A 59 -5.72 -10.16 -11.83
N GLY A 60 -5.77 -11.48 -11.68
CA GLY A 60 -5.96 -12.42 -12.79
C GLY A 60 -7.42 -12.63 -13.21
N SER A 61 -8.38 -11.95 -12.59
CA SER A 61 -9.81 -12.09 -12.91
C SER A 61 -10.28 -11.06 -13.94
N SER A 62 -11.46 -11.28 -14.53
CA SER A 62 -12.13 -10.33 -15.43
C SER A 62 -12.86 -9.19 -14.71
N ARG A 63 -12.82 -9.14 -13.39
CA ARG A 63 -13.55 -8.16 -12.58
C ARG A 63 -12.58 -7.20 -11.89
N ASP A 64 -12.96 -5.94 -11.79
CA ASP A 64 -12.20 -4.96 -11.00
C ASP A 64 -12.14 -5.37 -9.53
N ARG A 65 -10.95 -5.22 -8.93
CA ARG A 65 -10.75 -5.29 -7.47
C ARG A 65 -10.55 -3.88 -6.94
N ARG A 66 -11.63 -3.26 -6.45
CA ARG A 66 -11.64 -1.87 -5.96
C ARG A 66 -11.45 -1.84 -4.44
N ALA A 67 -10.67 -0.87 -3.96
CA ALA A 67 -10.45 -0.63 -2.54
C ALA A 67 -10.38 0.88 -2.28
N ASN A 68 -10.83 1.30 -1.09
CA ASN A 68 -10.64 2.65 -0.58
C ASN A 68 -9.68 2.59 0.60
N THR A 69 -8.61 3.39 0.57
CA THR A 69 -7.61 3.44 1.62
C THR A 69 -7.67 4.78 2.32
N PHE A 70 -7.80 4.75 3.64
CA PHE A 70 -7.68 5.91 4.52
C PHE A 70 -6.43 5.75 5.36
N ALA A 71 -5.56 6.75 5.37
CA ALA A 71 -4.38 6.77 6.21
C ALA A 71 -4.63 7.71 7.39
N TYR A 72 -4.37 7.22 8.60
CA TYR A 72 -4.44 7.99 9.83
C TYR A 72 -3.04 8.12 10.41
N ASP A 73 -2.75 9.26 11.01
CA ASP A 73 -1.47 9.55 11.65
C ASP A 73 -1.73 10.29 12.97
N LYS A 74 -0.73 10.35 13.86
CA LYS A 74 -0.84 11.12 15.09
C LYS A 74 -1.06 12.61 14.75
N PRO A 75 -1.86 13.33 15.55
CA PRO A 75 -1.98 14.77 15.40
C PRO A 75 -0.61 15.45 15.39
N ARG A 76 -0.40 16.37 14.45
CA ARG A 76 0.86 17.11 14.27
C ARG A 76 2.07 16.25 13.83
N ASN A 77 1.86 15.10 13.17
CA ASN A 77 2.95 14.33 12.53
C ASN A 77 3.40 14.89 11.17
N GLN A 78 3.53 16.20 11.08
CA GLN A 78 3.83 16.91 9.85
C GLN A 78 5.31 17.24 9.82
N LYS A 79 6.06 16.70 8.83
CA LYS A 79 7.45 17.15 8.60
C LYS A 79 7.51 18.57 8.03
N GLN A 80 6.47 18.96 7.29
CA GLN A 80 6.25 20.27 6.67
C GLN A 80 4.73 20.54 6.71
N GLY A 81 4.30 21.77 6.43
CA GLY A 81 2.87 22.11 6.33
C GLY A 81 2.11 21.26 5.30
N GLU A 82 0.81 21.50 5.19
CA GLU A 82 -0.01 20.82 4.18
C GLU A 82 0.57 21.00 2.77
N LEU A 83 0.52 19.93 1.97
CA LEU A 83 0.89 20.04 0.57
C LEU A 83 -0.04 21.06 -0.11
N PRO A 84 0.46 21.88 -1.03
CA PRO A 84 -0.40 22.77 -1.80
C PRO A 84 -1.48 21.98 -2.54
N GLU A 85 -2.66 22.56 -2.73
CA GLU A 85 -3.76 21.94 -3.48
C GLU A 85 -3.32 21.45 -4.88
N ALA A 86 -2.41 22.18 -5.54
CA ALA A 86 -1.84 21.80 -6.82
C ALA A 86 -1.09 20.45 -6.81
N MET A 87 -0.68 19.94 -5.63
CA MET A 87 -0.08 18.63 -5.46
C MET A 87 -1.08 17.54 -5.09
N HIS A 88 -2.34 17.90 -4.79
CA HIS A 88 -3.40 16.93 -4.55
C HIS A 88 -3.76 16.26 -5.88
N ARG A 89 -3.40 14.99 -6.03
CA ARG A 89 -3.80 14.18 -7.19
C ARG A 89 -5.11 13.47 -6.86
N CYS A 90 -6.16 13.74 -7.62
CA CYS A 90 -7.31 12.84 -7.72
C CYS A 90 -7.10 11.90 -8.91
N GLY A 91 -7.58 10.65 -8.82
CA GLY A 91 -7.50 9.69 -9.92
C GLY A 91 -8.08 10.28 -11.22
N ALA A 92 -7.57 9.80 -12.37
CA ALA A 92 -7.89 10.35 -13.69
C ALA A 92 -9.41 10.55 -13.89
N LYS A 93 -9.84 11.80 -14.13
CA LYS A 93 -11.24 12.17 -14.41
C LYS A 93 -11.73 11.77 -15.82
N GLY A 94 -11.06 10.84 -16.50
CA GLY A 94 -11.33 10.55 -17.91
C GLY A 94 -11.11 9.10 -18.28
N ALA A 95 -12.15 8.28 -18.10
CA ALA A 95 -12.37 7.03 -18.85
C ALA A 95 -13.82 6.58 -18.57
N HIS A 96 -14.76 7.14 -19.31
CA HIS A 96 -16.08 6.55 -19.56
C HIS A 96 -16.21 6.33 -21.05
#